data_AF-A0A1Q3CB71-F1
#
_entry.id   AF-A0A1Q3CB71-F1
#
_cell.length_a   1.000
_cell.length_b   1.000
_cell.length_c   1.000
_cell.angle_alpha   90.00
_cell.angle_beta   90.00
_cell.angle_gamma   90.00
#
_symmetry.space_group_name_H-M   'P 1'
#
loop_
_entity.id
_entity.type
_entity.pdbx_description
1 polymer ?
#
loop_
_entity_poly.entity_id
_entity_poly.type
_entity_poly.pdbx_seq_one_letter_code
_entity_poly.pdbx_strand_id
1 'polypeptide(L)'
;MIILKKLVINYLQLKLTVVINAYKIKNTSDKVVANLLIAGFTGKLKGLWDNVFTIQQQSNILESIQINIIGEPILNLNNEPIEDVVATLIYNINKYFIGDPTYLKKYDSRPIIKLKM
;
A
#
# COMPACT_ATOMS: atom_id res chain seq x y z
N MET A 1 -9.58 -21.49 -8.75
CA MET A 1 -8.97 -20.19 -9.14
C MET A 1 -8.78 -19.20 -7.99
N ILE A 2 -9.61 -19.22 -6.93
CA ILE A 2 -9.52 -18.28 -5.78
C ILE A 2 -8.30 -18.54 -4.87
N ILE A 3 -7.95 -19.80 -4.60
CA ILE A 3 -6.83 -20.18 -3.72
C ILE A 3 -5.47 -19.72 -4.28
N LEU A 4 -5.30 -19.81 -5.60
CA LEU A 4 -4.06 -19.41 -6.29
C LEU A 4 -3.81 -17.90 -6.19
N LYS A 5 -4.86 -17.06 -6.32
CA LYS A 5 -4.76 -15.60 -6.16
C LYS A 5 -4.34 -15.22 -4.73
N LYS A 6 -4.89 -15.90 -3.72
CA LYS A 6 -4.60 -15.64 -2.30
C LYS A 6 -3.15 -16.01 -1.95
N LEU A 7 -2.63 -17.11 -2.50
CA LEU A 7 -1.23 -17.53 -2.32
C LEU A 7 -0.23 -16.53 -2.93
N VAL A 8 -0.51 -16.04 -4.14
CA VAL A 8 0.35 -15.04 -4.81
C VAL A 8 0.39 -13.73 -4.01
N ILE A 9 -0.76 -13.28 -3.50
CA ILE A 9 -0.82 -12.08 -2.65
C ILE A 9 -0.06 -12.29 -1.35
N ASN A 10 -0.26 -13.42 -0.66
CA ASN A 10 0.41 -13.66 0.61
C ASN A 10 1.94 -13.70 0.43
N TYR A 11 2.41 -14.31 -0.66
CA TYR A 11 3.82 -14.30 -1.03
C TYR A 11 4.36 -12.89 -1.34
N LEU A 12 3.59 -12.07 -2.07
CA LEU A 12 3.95 -10.68 -2.35
C LEU A 12 4.01 -9.86 -1.07
N GLN A 13 3.00 -9.96 -0.20
CA GLN A 13 2.96 -9.26 1.09
C GLN A 13 4.13 -9.64 1.98
N LEU A 14 4.43 -10.94 2.11
CA LEU A 14 5.53 -11.41 2.95
C LEU A 14 6.88 -10.84 2.50
N LYS A 15 7.14 -10.82 1.18
CA LYS A 15 8.35 -10.21 0.65
C LYS A 15 8.36 -8.69 0.81
N LEU A 16 7.22 -8.03 0.61
CA LEU A 16 7.10 -6.57 0.76
C LEU A 16 7.40 -6.15 2.20
N THR A 17 6.86 -6.85 3.20
CA THR A 17 7.08 -6.56 4.61
C THR A 17 8.56 -6.62 5.00
N VAL A 18 9.31 -7.62 4.53
CA VAL A 18 10.76 -7.72 4.82
C VAL A 18 11.52 -6.53 4.25
N VAL A 19 11.22 -6.15 3.00
CA VAL A 19 11.87 -5.04 2.32
C VAL A 19 11.53 -3.70 3.00
N ILE A 20 10.26 -3.48 3.33
CA ILE A 20 9.79 -2.27 4.03
C ILE A 20 10.48 -2.16 5.40
N ASN A 21 10.53 -3.24 6.18
CA ASN A 21 11.16 -3.23 7.49
C ASN A 21 12.65 -2.89 7.40
N ALA A 22 13.37 -3.46 6.42
CA ALA A 22 14.80 -3.16 6.22
C ALA A 22 15.06 -1.68 5.89
N TYR A 23 14.18 -1.03 5.13
CA TYR A 23 14.31 0.39 4.77
C TYR A 23 13.80 1.34 5.86
N LYS A 24 12.75 0.96 6.61
CA LYS A 24 12.28 1.72 7.77
C LYS A 24 13.32 1.75 8.89
N ILE A 25 14.07 0.67 9.10
CA ILE A 25 15.23 0.64 10.03
C ILE A 25 16.30 1.68 9.63
N LYS A 26 16.43 1.98 8.34
CA LYS A 26 17.37 2.98 7.81
C LYS A 26 16.78 4.40 7.75
N ASN A 27 15.61 4.63 8.36
CA ASN A 27 14.88 5.90 8.30
C ASN A 27 14.69 6.44 6.87
N THR A 28 14.49 5.54 5.91
CA THR A 28 14.27 5.87 4.50
C THR A 28 12.82 6.30 4.28
N SER A 29 12.57 7.33 3.46
CA SER A 29 11.21 7.81 3.20
C SER A 29 10.35 6.78 2.48
N ASP A 30 9.05 6.83 2.71
CA ASP A 30 8.08 5.89 2.14
C ASP A 30 8.03 6.02 0.61
N LYS A 31 8.20 7.23 0.06
CA LYS A 31 8.38 7.45 -1.40
C LYS A 31 9.57 6.69 -1.98
N VAL A 32 10.73 6.73 -1.31
CA VAL A 32 11.93 6.02 -1.78
C VAL A 32 11.70 4.52 -1.71
N VAL A 33 11.09 4.02 -0.63
CA VAL A 33 10.74 2.60 -0.50
C VAL A 33 9.76 2.18 -1.60
N ALA A 34 8.70 2.97 -1.86
CA ALA A 34 7.73 2.67 -2.90
C ALA A 34 8.37 2.61 -4.30
N ASN A 35 9.25 3.57 -4.62
CA ASN A 35 9.97 3.56 -5.89
C ASN A 35 10.90 2.33 -6.02
N LEU A 36 11.59 1.95 -4.94
CA LEU A 36 12.40 0.73 -4.91
C LEU A 36 11.55 -0.54 -5.06
N LEU A 37 10.34 -0.55 -4.52
CA LEU A 37 9.40 -1.67 -4.69
C LEU A 37 8.90 -1.75 -6.14
N ILE A 38 8.53 -0.63 -6.75
CA ILE A 38 8.10 -0.56 -8.16
C ILE A 38 9.22 -1.03 -9.10
N ALA A 39 10.45 -0.60 -8.85
CA ALA A 39 11.62 -0.94 -9.68
C ALA A 39 12.18 -2.35 -9.40
N GLY A 40 12.17 -2.80 -8.15
CA GLY A 40 12.92 -3.96 -7.67
C GLY A 40 12.11 -5.25 -7.52
N PHE A 41 10.80 -5.18 -7.30
CA PHE A 41 9.96 -6.38 -7.39
C PHE A 41 9.66 -6.66 -8.85
N THR A 42 10.04 -7.86 -9.30
CA THR A 42 9.77 -8.52 -10.59
C THR A 42 8.99 -7.68 -11.59
N GLY A 43 9.43 -7.57 -12.84
CA GLY A 43 8.80 -6.74 -13.90
C GLY A 43 7.28 -6.83 -14.07
N LYS A 44 6.59 -7.79 -13.43
CA LYS A 44 5.15 -7.77 -13.17
C LYS A 44 4.65 -6.56 -12.38
N LEU A 45 5.31 -6.11 -11.30
CA LEU A 45 4.86 -4.90 -10.58
C LEU A 45 5.13 -3.65 -11.40
N LYS A 46 6.29 -3.54 -12.04
CA LYS A 46 6.57 -2.47 -12.99
C LYS A 46 5.59 -2.47 -14.18
N GLY A 47 5.26 -3.65 -14.71
CA GLY A 47 4.27 -3.79 -15.77
C GLY A 47 2.86 -3.40 -15.34
N LEU A 48 2.49 -3.65 -14.08
CA LEU A 48 1.24 -3.18 -13.51
C LEU A 48 1.26 -1.65 -13.29
N TRP A 49 2.36 -1.12 -12.77
CA TRP A 49 2.56 0.32 -12.61
C TRP A 49 2.42 1.05 -13.95
N ASP A 50 3.21 0.65 -14.96
CA ASP A 50 3.31 1.34 -16.25
C ASP A 50 2.05 1.17 -17.12
N ASN A 51 1.40 0.00 -17.07
CA ASN A 51 0.35 -0.35 -18.05
C ASN A 51 -1.07 -0.43 -17.48
N VAL A 52 -1.23 -0.52 -16.15
CA VAL A 52 -2.56 -0.67 -15.52
C VAL A 52 -2.95 0.60 -14.77
N PHE A 53 -2.04 1.16 -13.96
CA PHE A 53 -2.35 2.39 -13.23
C PHE A 53 -2.30 3.61 -14.14
N THR A 54 -3.34 4.44 -14.07
CA THR A 54 -3.34 5.74 -14.75
C THR A 54 -2.37 6.69 -14.06
N ILE A 55 -1.92 7.73 -14.78
CA ILE A 55 -1.04 8.77 -14.23
C ILE A 55 -1.66 9.40 -12.96
N GLN A 56 -2.98 9.60 -12.95
CA GLN A 56 -3.68 10.12 -11.76
C GLN A 56 -3.61 9.14 -10.59
N GLN A 57 -3.79 7.84 -10.81
CA GLN A 57 -3.68 6.84 -9.75
C GLN A 57 -2.25 6.75 -9.21
N GLN A 58 -1.26 6.82 -10.10
CA GLN A 58 0.15 6.86 -9.72
C GLN A 58 0.46 8.09 -8.85
N SER A 59 -0.03 9.28 -9.24
CA SER A 59 0.12 10.52 -8.46
C SER A 59 -0.53 10.35 -7.08
N ASN A 60 -1.78 9.90 -7.03
CA ASN A 60 -2.52 9.70 -5.78
C ASN A 60 -1.82 8.70 -4.85
N ILE A 61 -1.16 7.67 -5.39
CA ILE A 61 -0.36 6.72 -4.61
C ILE A 61 0.89 7.41 -4.07
N LEU A 62 1.66 8.11 -4.91
CA LEU A 62 2.92 8.74 -4.53
C LEU A 62 2.77 9.94 -3.59
N GLU A 63 1.61 10.58 -3.62
CA GLU A 63 1.27 11.74 -2.80
C GLU A 63 0.43 11.36 -1.58
N SER A 64 0.22 10.07 -1.33
CA SER A 64 -0.63 9.65 -0.22
C SER A 64 0.00 9.93 1.13
N ILE A 65 -0.86 10.37 2.04
CA ILE A 65 -0.54 10.74 3.41
C ILE A 65 -1.50 10.06 4.36
N GLN A 66 -1.08 9.89 5.61
CA GLN A 66 -1.95 9.37 6.65
C GLN A 66 -2.99 10.44 7.02
N ILE A 67 -4.25 10.05 7.06
CA ILE A 67 -5.36 10.89 7.46
C ILE A 67 -6.05 10.31 8.70
N ASN A 68 -6.53 11.20 9.57
CA ASN A 68 -7.29 10.82 10.76
C ASN A 68 -8.75 10.45 10.41
N ILE A 69 -9.53 10.11 11.43
CA ILE A 69 -10.93 9.68 11.27
C ILE A 69 -11.88 10.76 10.71
N ILE A 70 -11.48 12.04 10.75
CA ILE A 70 -12.25 13.17 10.21
C ILE A 70 -11.67 13.67 8.87
N GLY A 71 -10.66 12.98 8.33
CA GLY A 71 -10.08 13.28 7.02
C GLY A 71 -8.93 14.29 7.03
N GLU A 72 -8.42 14.68 8.20
CA GLU A 72 -7.30 15.63 8.30
C GLU A 72 -5.94 14.90 8.28
N PRO A 73 -4.88 15.51 7.71
CA PRO A 73 -3.53 14.97 7.74
C PRO A 73 -3.00 14.71 9.16
N ILE A 74 -2.39 13.54 9.36
CA ILE A 74 -1.60 13.25 10.55
C ILE A 74 -0.20 13.81 10.34
N LEU A 75 0.28 14.65 11.27
CA LEU A 75 1.56 15.33 11.17
C LEU A 75 2.64 14.63 12.01
N ASN A 76 3.89 14.71 11.53
CA ASN A 76 5.09 14.27 12.27
C ASN A 76 5.56 15.35 13.28
N LEU A 77 6.70 15.12 13.93
CA LEU A 77 7.30 16.05 14.90
C LEU A 77 7.74 17.40 14.29
N ASN A 78 7.84 17.49 12.96
CA ASN A 78 8.20 18.69 12.21
C ASN A 78 6.97 19.40 11.62
N ASN A 79 5.75 19.01 12.01
CA ASN A 79 4.49 19.51 11.45
C ASN A 79 4.27 19.19 9.95
N GLU A 80 4.95 18.17 9.42
CA GLU A 80 4.77 17.72 8.04
C GLU A 80 3.84 16.50 7.98
N PRO A 81 2.99 16.36 6.95
CA PRO A 81 2.17 15.17 6.77
C PRO A 81 2.99 13.89 6.71
N ILE A 82 2.57 12.87 7.45
CA ILE A 82 3.21 11.55 7.41
C ILE A 82 2.83 10.85 6.10
N GLU A 83 3.84 10.42 5.34
CA GLU A 83 3.66 9.66 4.11
C GLU A 83 2.95 8.31 4.36
N ASP A 84 2.06 7.92 3.45
CA ASP A 84 1.37 6.61 3.45
C ASP A 84 1.51 5.86 2.11
N VAL A 85 2.53 6.24 1.33
CA VAL A 85 2.74 5.82 -0.06
C VAL A 85 2.82 4.31 -0.19
N VAL A 86 3.56 3.67 0.72
CA VAL A 86 3.77 2.22 0.69
C VAL A 86 2.48 1.46 0.99
N ALA A 87 1.72 1.88 2.01
CA ALA A 87 0.46 1.21 2.36
C ALA A 87 -0.60 1.41 1.27
N THR A 88 -0.66 2.62 0.70
CA THR A 88 -1.55 2.95 -0.41
C THR A 88 -1.20 2.16 -1.67
N LEU A 89 0.09 1.99 -2.00
CA LEU A 89 0.54 1.13 -3.10
C LEU A 89 0.10 -0.32 -2.90
N ILE A 90 0.32 -0.87 -1.70
CA ILE A 90 -0.09 -2.24 -1.36
C ILE A 90 -1.61 -2.40 -1.49
N TYR A 91 -2.39 -1.44 -1.00
CA TYR A 91 -3.85 -1.48 -1.11
C TYR A 91 -4.30 -1.52 -2.58
N ASN A 92 -3.75 -0.67 -3.44
CA ASN A 92 -4.10 -0.61 -4.86
C ASN A 92 -3.69 -1.89 -5.61
N ILE A 93 -2.53 -2.45 -5.30
CA ILE A 93 -2.10 -3.75 -5.86
C ILE A 93 -3.09 -4.86 -5.43
N ASN A 94 -3.44 -4.93 -4.15
CA ASN A 94 -4.42 -5.91 -3.67
C ASN A 94 -5.78 -5.71 -4.37
N LYS A 95 -6.24 -4.45 -4.45
CA LYS A 95 -7.50 -4.08 -5.11
C LYS A 95 -7.57 -4.57 -6.55
N TYR A 96 -6.46 -4.49 -7.28
CA TYR A 96 -6.38 -5.01 -8.65
C TYR A 96 -6.53 -6.54 -8.71
N PHE A 97 -5.84 -7.29 -7.83
CA PHE A 97 -5.82 -8.76 -7.91
C PHE A 97 -7.11 -9.43 -7.41
N ILE A 98 -7.74 -8.88 -6.37
CA ILE A 98 -8.87 -9.50 -5.64
C ILE A 98 -10.13 -8.64 -5.57
N GLY A 99 -10.14 -7.41 -6.10
CA GLY A 99 -11.20 -6.44 -5.84
C GLY A 99 -11.00 -5.73 -4.50
N ASP A 100 -11.95 -4.89 -4.08
CA ASP A 100 -11.78 -4.05 -2.89
C ASP A 100 -11.42 -4.86 -1.62
N PRO A 101 -10.21 -4.66 -1.04
CA PRO A 101 -9.77 -5.40 0.13
C PRO A 101 -10.61 -5.16 1.39
N THR A 102 -11.43 -4.10 1.42
CA THR A 102 -12.36 -3.84 2.52
C THR A 102 -13.38 -4.96 2.71
N TYR A 103 -13.72 -5.71 1.66
CA TYR A 103 -14.59 -6.90 1.77
C TYR A 103 -13.97 -8.03 2.61
N LEU A 104 -12.63 -8.12 2.67
CA LEU A 104 -11.94 -9.11 3.52
C LEU A 104 -11.93 -8.71 5.00
N LYS A 105 -12.06 -7.42 5.33
CA LYS A 105 -12.21 -6.95 6.72
C LYS A 105 -13.54 -7.39 7.35
N LYS A 106 -14.55 -7.77 6.56
CA LYS A 106 -15.90 -8.11 7.07
C LYS A 106 -16.00 -9.52 7.67
N TYR A 107 -15.01 -10.39 7.41
CA TYR A 107 -14.99 -11.77 7.91
C TYR A 107 -14.04 -12.01 9.10
N ASP A 108 -13.23 -11.02 9.47
CA ASP A 108 -12.48 -11.01 10.73
C ASP A 108 -13.20 -10.10 11.73
N SER A 109 -14.21 -10.65 12.40
CA SER A 109 -14.91 -10.04 13.52
C SER A 109 -13.99 -9.93 14.74
N ARG A 110 -12.97 -9.07 14.67
CA ARG A 110 -12.35 -8.46 15.85
C ARG A 110 -12.53 -6.94 15.71
N PRO A 111 -12.97 -6.24 16.77
CA PRO A 111 -13.40 -4.86 16.64
C PRO A 111 -12.18 -3.95 16.51
N ILE A 112 -11.77 -3.67 15.27
CA ILE A 112 -10.87 -2.56 14.97
C ILE A 112 -11.70 -1.52 14.23
N ILE A 113 -12.03 -0.48 15.00
CA ILE A 113 -12.56 0.85 14.68
C ILE A 113 -12.93 1.04 13.20
N LYS A 114 -14.24 1.17 12.99
CA LYS A 114 -14.90 1.47 11.72
C LYS A 114 -14.32 2.75 11.10
N LEU A 115 -13.59 2.63 10.00
CA LEU A 115 -13.45 3.72 9.03
C LEU A 115 -14.66 3.62 8.10
N LYS A 116 -15.61 4.53 8.32
CA LYS A 116 -16.80 4.73 7.50
C LYS A 116 -16.46 5.88 6.54
N MET A 117 -16.40 5.59 5.25
CA MET A 117 -16.48 6.60 4.19
C MET A 117 -17.87 7.22 4.18
#